data_AF-B0KCF2-F1
#
_entry.id   AF-B0KCF2-F1
#
_cell.length_a   1.000
_cell.length_b   1.000
_cell.length_c   1.000
_cell.angle_alpha   90.00
_cell.angle_beta   90.00
_cell.angle_gamma   90.00
#
_symmetry.space_group_name_H-M   'P 1'
#
loop_
_entity.id
_entity.type
_entity.pdbx_description
1 polymer ?
#
loop_
_entity_poly.entity_id
_entity_poly.type
_entity_poly.pdbx_seq_one_letter_code
_entity_poly.pdbx_strand_id
1 'polypeptide(L)' 'MITREMIDRINFLYHKSQTEGLTEEEKEEQKRLRQEYVKEIKERVRRELESIKYANNSCEHCGHDHHHHHHHHRH' A
#
# COMPACT_ATOMS: atom_id res chain seq x y z
N MET A 1 -1.90 13.58 -8.99
CA MET A 1 -2.14 12.14 -9.23
C MET A 1 -0.81 11.45 -9.30
N ILE A 2 -0.65 10.30 -8.62
CA ILE A 2 0.58 9.51 -8.70
C ILE A 2 0.73 8.91 -10.09
N THR A 3 1.68 9.42 -10.88
CA THR A 3 2.02 8.88 -12.20
C THR A 3 3.35 8.12 -12.15
N ARG A 4 3.56 7.25 -13.14
CA ARG A 4 4.85 6.55 -13.30
C ARG A 4 6.00 7.54 -13.54
N GLU A 5 5.78 8.58 -14.34
CA GLU A 5 6.75 9.63 -14.61
C GLU A 5 7.19 10.37 -13.32
N MET A 6 6.25 10.64 -12.42
CA MET A 6 6.55 11.26 -11.13
C MET A 6 7.48 10.35 -10.29
N ILE A 7 7.20 9.04 -10.24
CA ILE A 7 8.02 8.06 -9.51
C ILE A 7 9.41 7.96 -10.14
N ASP A 8 9.48 7.85 -11.47
CA ASP A 8 10.74 7.75 -12.21
C ASP A 8 11.59 9.01 -12.01
N ARG A 9 10.97 10.20 -11.99
CA ARG A 9 11.66 11.47 -11.70
C ARG A 9 12.17 11.54 -10.26
N ILE A 10 11.38 11.10 -9.27
CA ILE A 10 11.82 11.01 -7.87
C ILE A 10 13.04 10.08 -7.74
N ASN A 11 13.01 8.93 -8.42
CA ASN A 11 14.10 7.96 -8.42
C ASN A 11 15.35 8.51 -9.11
N PHE A 12 15.19 9.16 -10.26
CA PHE A 12 16.29 9.82 -10.97
C PHE A 12 16.98 10.86 -10.07
N LEU A 13 16.21 11.77 -9.46
CA LEU A 13 16.75 12.79 -8.56
C LEU A 13 17.38 12.15 -7.31
N TYR A 14 16.82 11.04 -6.83
CA TYR A 14 17.40 10.30 -5.71
C TYR A 14 18.78 9.73 -6.09
N HIS A 15 18.90 9.02 -7.21
CA HIS A 15 20.18 8.48 -7.67
C HIS A 15 21.20 9.59 -7.93
N LYS A 16 20.79 10.67 -8.61
CA LYS A 16 21.65 11.83 -8.84
C LYS A 16 22.17 12.45 -7.54
N SER A 17 21.31 12.55 -6.52
CA SER A 17 21.71 13.05 -5.19
C SER A 17 22.78 12.20 -4.50
N GLN A 18 22.86 10.90 -4.82
CA GLN A 18 23.84 9.97 -4.24
C GLN A 18 25.17 9.98 -4.99
N THR A 19 25.18 10.29 -6.29
CA THR A 19 26.37 10.22 -7.14
C THR A 19 27.03 11.57 -7.36
N GLU A 20 26.28 12.55 -7.86
CA GLU A 20 26.80 13.85 -8.32
C GLU A 20 26.39 14.99 -7.38
N GLY A 21 25.31 14.79 -6.62
CA GLY A 21 24.63 15.84 -5.89
C GLY A 21 23.55 16.52 -6.73
N LEU A 22 22.68 17.26 -6.05
CA LEU A 22 21.58 18.00 -6.67
C LEU A 22 21.86 19.50 -6.62
N THR A 23 21.46 20.19 -7.69
CA THR A 23 21.32 21.65 -7.69
C THR A 23 20.19 22.08 -6.76
N GLU A 24 20.15 23.36 -6.35
CA GLU A 24 19.06 23.86 -5.49
C GLU A 24 17.68 23.69 -6.15
N GLU A 25 17.56 23.96 -7.45
CA GLU A 25 16.33 23.77 -8.21
C GLU A 25 15.86 22.31 -8.20
N GLU A 26 16.79 21.37 -8.37
CA GLU A 26 16.49 19.93 -8.32
C GLU A 26 16.13 19.45 -6.92
N LYS A 27 16.73 20.02 -5.87
CA LYS A 27 16.34 19.72 -4.48
C LYS A 27 14.92 20.18 -4.21
N GLU A 28 14.57 21.39 -4.65
CA GLU A 28 13.21 21.89 -4.54
C GLU A 28 12.22 21.06 -5.35
N GLU A 29 12.58 20.68 -6.58
CA GLU A 29 11.78 19.78 -7.42
C GLU A 29 11.56 18.43 -6.71
N GLN A 30 12.64 17.80 -6.24
CA GLN A 30 12.57 16.54 -5.52
C GLN A 30 11.68 16.65 -4.28
N LYS A 31 11.81 17.74 -3.51
CA LYS A 31 10.97 17.99 -2.34
C LYS A 31 9.50 18.13 -2.72
N ARG A 32 9.18 18.91 -3.76
CA ARG A 32 7.81 19.09 -4.25
C ARG A 32 7.20 17.76 -4.69
N LEU A 33 7.91 16.98 -5.51
CA LEU A 33 7.45 15.68 -5.99
C LEU A 33 7.23 14.69 -4.85
N ARG A 34 8.14 14.63 -3.87
CA ARG A 34 7.99 13.77 -2.68
C ARG A 34 6.80 14.20 -1.83
N GLN A 35 6.58 15.50 -1.66
CA GLN A 35 5.43 16.02 -0.91
C GLN A 35 4.11 15.66 -1.60
N GLU A 36 4.03 15.81 -2.93
CA GLU A 36 2.86 15.41 -3.69
C GLU A 36 2.61 13.90 -3.56
N TYR A 37 3.64 13.07 -3.77
CA TYR A 37 3.54 11.62 -3.62
C TYR A 37 2.99 11.23 -2.24
N VAL A 38 3.58 11.76 -1.16
CA VAL A 38 3.15 11.45 0.21
C VAL A 38 1.72 11.92 0.48
N LYS A 39 1.34 13.11 -0.01
CA LYS A 39 -0.03 13.62 0.14
C LYS A 39 -1.03 12.68 -0.52
N GLU A 40 -0.80 12.31 -1.77
CA GLU A 40 -1.70 11.44 -2.54
C GLU A 40 -1.81 10.03 -1.92
N ILE A 41 -0.68 9.48 -1.43
CA ILE A 41 -0.68 8.20 -0.71
C ILE A 41 -1.49 8.31 0.58
N LYS A 42 -1.31 9.37 1.39
CA LYS A 42 -2.08 9.57 2.63
C LYS A 42 -3.57 9.63 2.37
N GLU A 43 -4.00 10.38 1.35
CA GLU A 43 -5.41 10.47 0.97
C GLU A 43 -5.96 9.13 0.47
N ARG A 44 -5.17 8.38 -0.32
CA ARG A 44 -5.55 7.04 -0.77
C ARG A 44 -5.72 6.08 0.40
N VAL A 45 -4.75 6.04 1.33
CA VAL A 45 -4.82 5.17 2.51
C VAL A 45 -5.99 5.57 3.40
N ARG A 46 -6.25 6.87 3.60
CA ARG A 46 -7.42 7.32 4.35
C ARG A 46 -8.73 6.79 3.75
N ARG A 47 -8.92 6.95 2.43
CA ARG A 47 -10.11 6.43 1.74
C ARG A 47 -10.23 4.91 1.83
N GLU A 48 -9.11 4.20 1.73
CA GLU A 48 -9.08 2.74 1.90
C GLU A 48 -9.53 2.34 3.31
N LEU A 49 -9.00 3.00 4.35
CA LEU A 49 -9.39 2.76 5.74
C LEU A 49 -10.85 3.12 6.03
N GLU A 50 -11.38 4.21 5.47
CA GLU A 50 -12.80 4.59 5.60
C GLU A 50 -13.74 3.56 4.95
N SER A 51 -13.29 2.86 3.92
CA SER A 51 -14.07 1.82 3.24
C SER A 51 -14.10 0.49 4.00
N ILE A 52 -13.12 0.26 4.89
CA ILE A 52 -13.02 -0.97 5.66
C ILE A 52 -14.03 -0.92 6.79
N LYS A 53 -15.02 -1.82 6.73
CA LYS A 53 -15.91 -2.09 7.86
C LYS A 53 -15.15 -2.89 8.90
N TYR A 54 -15.22 -2.47 10.16
CA TYR A 54 -14.75 -3.28 11.28
C TYR A 54 -15.54 -4.59 11.28
N ALA A 55 -14.86 -5.70 11.00
CA ALA A 55 -15.41 -7.01 11.28
C ALA A 55 -15.39 -7.15 12.80
N ASN A 56 -16.50 -6.81 13.45
CA ASN A 56 -16.74 -7.21 14.83
C ASN A 56 -16.95 -8.73 14.82
N ASN A 57 -15.87 -9.46 14.59
CA ASN A 57 -15.82 -10.89 14.75
C ASN A 57 -15.66 -11.14 16.24
N SER A 58 -16.68 -10.80 17.03
CA SER A 58 -17.01 -11.63 18.19
C SER A 58 -17.44 -12.97 17.61
N CYS A 59 -16.45 -13.76 17.18
CA CYS A 59 -16.63 -15.15 16.85
C CYS A 59 -16.97 -15.83 18.19
N GLU A 60 -18.24 -15.77 18.59
CA GLU A 60 -18.74 -16.46 19.77
C GLU A 60 -18.80 -17.98 19.57
N HIS A 61 -18.39 -18.47 18.39
CA HIS A 61 -18.43 -19.89 18.10
C HIS A 61 -17.34 -20.29 17.11
N CYS A 62 -16.09 -20.37 17.58
CA CYS A 62 -15.03 -21.07 16.88
C CYS A 62 -15.21 -22.59 17.12
N GLY A 63 -16.36 -23.12 16.71
CA GLY A 63 -16.71 -24.54 16.77
C GLY A 63 -16.06 -25.26 15.60
N HIS A 64 -14.91 -25.83 15.86
CA HIS A 64 -14.08 -26.58 14.92
C HIS A 64 -14.78 -27.92 14.60
N ASP A 65 -15.82 -27.93 13.76
CA ASP A 65 -16.51 -29.18 13.38
C ASP A 65 -15.68 -29.97 12.37
N HIS A 66 -14.95 -30.93 12.92
CA HIS A 66 -14.11 -31.92 12.26
C HIS A 66 -14.90 -32.64 11.14
N HIS A 67 -14.35 -32.60 9.92
CA HIS A 67 -14.95 -33.15 8.70
C HIS A 67 -15.28 -34.65 8.87
N HIS A 68 -16.57 -34.96 8.94
CA HIS A 68 -17.10 -36.31 9.16
C HIS A 68 -16.91 -37.15 7.88
N HIS A 69 -15.82 -37.92 7.79
CA HIS A 69 -15.59 -38.89 6.72
C HIS A 69 -16.48 -40.12 6.94
N HIS A 70 -17.75 -40.06 6.54
CA HIS A 70 -18.62 -41.24 6.51
C HIS A 70 -18.39 -42.00 5.19
N HIS A 71 -17.45 -42.95 5.22
CA HIS A 71 -17.15 -43.86 4.12
C HIS A 71 -18.27 -44.91 4.00
N HIS A 72 -19.37 -44.58 3.33
CA HIS A 72 -20.39 -45.57 2.98
C HIS A 72 -19.83 -46.47 1.87
N HIS A 73 -19.32 -47.65 2.27
CA HIS A 73 -19.10 -48.76 1.35
C HIS A 73 -20.45 -49.18 0.74
N ARG A 74 -20.65 -48.81 -0.52
CA ARG A 74 -21.73 -49.28 -1.37
C ARG A 74 -21.16 -50.44 -2.19
N HIS A 75 -21.53 -51.67 -1.85
CA HIS A 75 -21.78 -52.82 -2.73
C HIS A 75 -22.03 -54.07 -1.89
#